data_AF-A0A6S7J612-F1
#
_entry.id   AF-A0A6S7J612-F1
#
_cell.length_a   1.000
_cell.length_b   1.000
_cell.length_c   1.000
_cell.angle_alpha   90.00
_cell.angle_beta   90.00
_cell.angle_gamma   90.00
#
_symmetry.space_group_name_H-M   'P 1'
#
loop_
_entity.id
_entity.type
_entity.pdbx_description
1 polymer ?
#
loop_
_entity_poly.entity_id
_entity_poly.type
_entity_poly.pdbx_seq_one_letter_code
_entity_poly.pdbx_strand_id
1 'polypeptide(L)'
;MFHKLCGEVPPRVENFLMDVQEFEYEIVYRPGKTCIGDYMSRHHVDRAVSSRVFEIEAAAESVVENGCCHALNEQGTVTVEDIRAEGERCEVYQRLVKAIKSGISDNDEDLKPYMVPEIKYDLSVVNGVVCRGSRVVVPIALQKRVVELSHRAHQGISKAKQFLRTFSWFPRMDKAVENQVRG
;
A
#
# COMPACT_ATOMS: atom_id res chain seq x y z
N MET A 1 34.82 -12.83 18.90
CA MET A 1 33.37 -12.74 19.21
C MET A 1 33.26 -11.97 20.50
N PHE A 2 32.38 -10.98 20.64
CA PHE A 2 32.39 -10.09 21.81
C PHE A 2 32.21 -10.92 23.08
N HIS A 3 33.30 -11.14 23.83
CA HIS A 3 33.31 -11.74 25.18
C HIS A 3 32.74 -10.73 26.18
N LYS A 4 31.62 -10.12 25.82
CA LYS A 4 31.01 -9.04 26.57
C LYS A 4 29.79 -9.59 27.27
N LEU A 5 29.73 -9.36 28.57
CA LEU A 5 28.63 -9.80 29.43
C LEU A 5 27.35 -9.01 29.10
N CYS A 6 26.19 -9.51 29.54
CA CYS A 6 24.91 -8.79 29.45
C CYS A 6 25.08 -7.38 30.08
N GLY A 7 24.62 -6.33 29.39
CA GLY A 7 24.85 -4.93 29.79
C GLY A 7 26.14 -4.25 29.28
N GLU A 8 27.07 -4.99 28.65
CA GLU A 8 28.28 -4.40 28.04
C GLU A 8 28.13 -4.13 26.52
N VAL A 9 26.99 -4.53 25.95
CA VAL A 9 26.63 -4.29 24.56
C VAL A 9 25.66 -3.10 24.45
N PRO A 10 25.71 -2.34 23.35
CA PRO A 10 24.74 -1.26 23.13
C PRO A 10 23.30 -1.78 23.17
N PRO A 11 22.32 -1.03 23.70
CA PRO A 11 20.94 -1.49 23.87
C PRO A 11 20.29 -2.06 22.60
N ARG A 12 20.66 -1.54 21.42
CA ARG A 12 20.18 -2.05 20.13
C ARG A 12 20.64 -3.49 19.86
N VAL A 13 21.88 -3.81 20.21
CA VAL A 13 22.45 -5.16 20.04
C VAL A 13 21.89 -6.10 21.11
N GLU A 14 21.66 -5.59 22.32
CA GLU A 14 21.04 -6.35 23.41
C GLU A 14 19.60 -6.76 23.07
N ASN A 15 18.77 -5.84 22.59
CA ASN A 15 17.41 -6.16 22.14
C ASN A 15 17.42 -7.19 21.01
N PHE A 16 18.30 -7.01 20.02
CA PHE A 16 18.42 -7.99 18.93
C PHE A 16 18.83 -9.37 19.45
N LEU A 17 19.77 -9.44 20.40
CA LEU A 17 20.17 -10.69 21.05
C LEU A 17 19.01 -11.35 21.80
N MET A 18 18.20 -10.56 22.52
CA MET A 18 16.99 -11.05 23.22
C MET A 18 15.98 -11.64 22.23
N ASP A 19 15.73 -10.95 21.11
CA ASP A 19 14.77 -11.39 20.08
C ASP A 19 15.17 -12.72 19.42
N VAL A 20 16.47 -13.03 19.35
CA VAL A 20 16.97 -14.26 18.71
C VAL A 20 17.30 -15.39 19.69
N GLN A 21 17.02 -15.24 20.99
CA GLN A 21 17.34 -16.27 22.01
C GLN A 21 16.66 -17.62 21.77
N GLU A 22 15.51 -17.62 21.11
CA GLU A 22 14.75 -18.83 20.81
C GLU A 22 15.36 -19.67 19.67
N PHE A 23 16.34 -19.12 18.94
CA PHE A 23 16.96 -19.75 17.78
C PHE A 23 18.40 -20.18 18.07
N GLU A 24 18.80 -21.31 17.48
CA GLU A 24 20.20 -21.67 17.36
C GLU A 24 20.78 -20.98 16.12
N TYR A 25 21.75 -20.09 16.30
CA TYR A 25 22.31 -19.28 15.21
C TYR A 25 23.84 -19.17 15.25
N GLU A 26 24.42 -18.97 14.07
CA GLU A 26 25.85 -18.65 13.90
C GLU A 26 25.98 -17.23 13.32
N ILE A 27 26.63 -16.32 14.07
CA ILE A 27 26.89 -14.96 13.56
C ILE A 27 28.16 -14.96 12.72
N VAL A 28 28.01 -14.73 11.42
CA VAL A 28 29.13 -14.61 10.48
C VAL A 28 29.27 -13.16 9.99
N TYR A 29 30.38 -12.50 10.31
CA TYR A 29 30.69 -11.16 9.77
C TYR A 29 31.03 -11.24 8.28
N ARG A 30 30.32 -10.48 7.45
CA ARG A 30 30.64 -10.30 6.03
C ARG A 30 31.03 -8.83 5.76
N PRO A 31 32.25 -8.56 5.27
CA PRO A 31 32.67 -7.21 4.90
C PRO A 31 31.71 -6.58 3.88
N GLY A 32 31.39 -5.29 4.05
CA GLY A 32 30.42 -4.60 3.18
C GLY A 32 30.77 -4.61 1.69
N LYS A 33 32.06 -4.75 1.32
CA LYS A 33 32.51 -4.86 -0.08
C LYS A 33 32.04 -6.15 -0.77
N THR A 34 31.78 -7.21 -0.01
CA THR A 34 31.29 -8.50 -0.53
C THR A 34 29.82 -8.75 -0.20
N CYS A 35 29.22 -7.90 0.64
CA CYS A 35 27.81 -7.94 0.99
C CYS A 35 27.04 -6.91 0.16
N ILE A 36 26.61 -7.30 -1.04
CA ILE A 36 25.63 -6.54 -1.81
C ILE A 36 24.27 -6.77 -1.16
N GLY A 37 24.09 -6.25 0.07
CA GLY A 37 22.96 -6.54 0.96
C GLY A 37 21.58 -6.11 0.44
N ASP A 38 21.55 -5.56 -0.76
CA ASP A 38 20.38 -4.97 -1.39
C ASP A 38 20.18 -5.49 -2.82
N TYR A 39 20.99 -6.46 -3.28
CA TYR A 39 20.89 -6.99 -4.64
C TYR A 39 19.57 -7.75 -4.84
N MET A 40 19.20 -8.63 -3.90
CA MET A 40 18.00 -9.45 -4.05
C MET A 40 16.68 -8.69 -3.80
N SER A 41 16.69 -7.61 -3.03
CA SER A 41 15.55 -6.70 -2.86
C SER A 41 15.35 -5.78 -4.07
N ARG A 42 16.43 -5.40 -4.76
CA ARG A 42 16.37 -4.47 -5.90
C ARG A 42 16.43 -5.14 -7.26
N HIS A 43 16.84 -6.39 -7.35
CA HIS A 43 16.87 -7.18 -8.58
C HIS A 43 16.02 -8.42 -8.37
N HIS A 44 14.73 -8.25 -8.60
CA HIS A 44 13.83 -9.36 -8.81
C HIS A 44 14.35 -10.24 -9.96
N VAL A 45 14.55 -11.53 -9.69
CA VAL A 45 14.77 -12.51 -10.75
C VAL A 45 13.38 -12.94 -11.20
N ASP A 46 13.15 -13.06 -12.51
CA ASP A 46 11.93 -13.66 -13.06
C ASP A 46 11.85 -15.11 -12.59
N ARG A 47 11.20 -15.31 -11.43
CA ARG A 47 11.01 -16.62 -10.84
C ARG A 47 9.77 -17.20 -11.46
N ALA A 48 9.89 -18.37 -12.08
CA ALA A 48 8.74 -19.19 -12.47
C ALA A 48 7.76 -19.26 -11.28
N VAL A 49 6.47 -19.05 -11.56
CA VAL A 49 5.38 -18.82 -10.60
C VAL A 49 5.56 -19.71 -9.36
N SER A 50 6.14 -19.12 -8.31
CA SER A 50 6.42 -19.78 -7.05
C SER A 50 5.14 -19.76 -6.22
N SER A 51 4.93 -20.75 -5.35
CA SER A 51 3.82 -20.77 -4.38
C SER A 51 3.70 -19.46 -3.58
N ARG A 52 4.83 -18.76 -3.37
CA ARG A 52 4.89 -17.45 -2.71
C ARG A 52 4.23 -16.32 -3.51
N VAL A 53 4.20 -16.38 -4.84
CA VAL A 53 3.45 -15.39 -5.65
C VAL A 53 1.96 -15.53 -5.34
N PHE A 54 1.48 -16.76 -5.24
CA PHE A 54 0.09 -17.07 -4.87
C PHE A 54 -0.23 -16.62 -3.43
N GLU A 55 0.70 -16.79 -2.49
CA GLU A 55 0.54 -16.29 -1.11
C GLU A 55 0.54 -14.75 -1.05
N ILE A 56 1.38 -14.08 -1.85
CA ILE A 56 1.43 -12.61 -1.92
C ILE A 56 0.15 -12.07 -2.56
N GLU A 57 -0.32 -12.68 -3.64
CA GLU A 57 -1.59 -12.34 -4.30
C GLU A 57 -2.77 -12.55 -3.33
N ALA A 58 -2.85 -13.70 -2.65
CA ALA A 58 -3.89 -13.96 -1.65
C ALA A 58 -3.83 -13.00 -0.46
N ALA A 59 -2.63 -12.60 -0.02
CA ALA A 59 -2.48 -11.59 1.03
C ALA A 59 -2.94 -10.20 0.54
N ALA A 60 -2.61 -9.83 -0.71
CA ALA A 60 -3.04 -8.58 -1.31
C ALA A 60 -4.57 -8.56 -1.50
N GLU A 61 -5.17 -9.66 -1.96
CA GLU A 61 -6.61 -9.86 -2.03
C GLU A 61 -7.27 -9.71 -0.66
N SER A 62 -6.74 -10.36 0.38
CA SER A 62 -7.24 -10.24 1.75
C SER A 62 -7.14 -8.81 2.27
N VAL A 63 -6.09 -8.05 1.96
CA VAL A 63 -5.99 -6.63 2.36
C VAL A 63 -7.05 -5.78 1.65
N VAL A 64 -7.31 -6.05 0.37
CA VAL A 64 -8.34 -5.36 -0.41
C VAL A 64 -9.74 -5.70 0.10
N GLU A 65 -10.06 -7.00 0.29
CA GLU A 65 -11.37 -7.54 0.64
C GLU A 65 -11.73 -7.50 2.14
N ASN A 66 -10.75 -7.68 3.04
CA ASN A 66 -10.99 -7.69 4.50
C ASN A 66 -10.53 -6.40 5.18
N GLY A 67 -9.46 -5.75 4.69
CA GLY A 67 -8.86 -4.58 5.36
C GLY A 67 -9.47 -3.24 4.92
N CYS A 68 -9.47 -2.97 3.61
CA CYS A 68 -9.86 -1.66 3.08
C CYS A 68 -11.37 -1.47 2.99
N CYS A 69 -12.07 -2.45 2.42
CA CYS A 69 -13.51 -2.32 2.23
C CYS A 69 -14.31 -2.65 3.48
N HIS A 70 -13.84 -3.48 4.42
CA HIS A 70 -14.60 -3.71 5.65
C HIS A 70 -14.76 -2.42 6.47
N ALA A 71 -13.69 -1.63 6.60
CA ALA A 71 -13.75 -0.34 7.26
C ALA A 71 -14.60 0.69 6.49
N LEU A 72 -14.54 0.71 5.15
CA LEU A 72 -15.45 1.51 4.32
C LEU A 72 -16.91 1.00 4.37
N ASN A 73 -17.10 -0.28 4.70
CA ASN A 73 -18.40 -0.98 4.77
C ASN A 73 -19.01 -1.02 6.17
N GLU A 74 -18.32 -0.64 7.25
CA GLU A 74 -18.94 -0.52 8.59
C GLU A 74 -20.13 0.47 8.59
N GLN A 75 -20.23 1.33 7.57
CA GLN A 75 -21.40 2.20 7.30
C GLN A 75 -22.10 1.90 5.97
N GLY A 76 -21.67 0.84 5.27
CA GLY A 76 -22.42 0.09 4.25
C GLY A 76 -22.74 0.79 2.94
N THR A 77 -21.77 1.27 2.15
CA THR A 77 -22.14 1.75 0.80
C THR A 77 -21.07 1.78 -0.30
N VAL A 78 -19.83 1.32 -0.10
CA VAL A 78 -18.85 1.17 -1.19
C VAL A 78 -18.05 -0.11 -0.99
N THR A 79 -18.39 -1.16 -1.72
CA THR A 79 -17.65 -2.44 -1.70
C THR A 79 -16.52 -2.47 -2.73
N VAL A 80 -15.68 -3.51 -2.69
CA VAL A 80 -14.64 -3.72 -3.71
C VAL A 80 -15.27 -3.92 -5.09
N GLU A 81 -16.43 -4.58 -5.14
CA GLU A 81 -17.19 -4.79 -6.36
C GLU A 81 -17.66 -3.47 -6.96
N ASP A 82 -18.11 -2.51 -6.14
CA ASP A 82 -18.47 -1.17 -6.61
C ASP A 82 -17.25 -0.47 -7.21
N ILE A 83 -16.10 -0.54 -6.53
CA ILE A 83 -14.84 0.04 -6.99
C ILE A 83 -14.39 -0.60 -8.30
N ARG A 84 -14.51 -1.92 -8.42
CA ARG A 84 -14.20 -2.66 -9.65
C ARG A 84 -15.13 -2.26 -10.79
N ALA A 85 -16.45 -2.27 -10.55
CA ALA A 85 -17.45 -1.94 -11.56
C ALA A 85 -17.33 -0.48 -12.06
N GLU A 86 -17.15 0.48 -11.15
CA GLU A 86 -16.95 1.88 -11.51
C GLU A 86 -15.55 2.13 -12.10
N GLY A 87 -14.56 1.35 -11.68
CA GLY A 87 -13.22 1.34 -12.28
C GLY A 87 -13.22 0.84 -13.72
N GLU A 88 -14.04 -0.16 -14.05
CA GLU A 88 -14.26 -0.65 -15.42
C GLU A 88 -14.92 0.38 -16.32
N ARG A 89 -15.89 1.14 -15.77
CA ARG A 89 -16.57 2.23 -16.49
C ARG A 89 -15.70 3.47 -16.67
N CYS A 90 -14.70 3.66 -15.82
CA CYS A 90 -13.85 4.84 -15.82
C CYS A 90 -12.66 4.67 -16.78
N GLU A 91 -12.68 5.40 -17.90
CA GLU A 91 -11.61 5.34 -18.90
C GLU A 91 -10.22 5.69 -18.32
N VAL A 92 -10.15 6.73 -17.47
CA VAL A 92 -8.90 7.14 -16.80
C VAL A 92 -8.37 6.03 -15.90
N TYR A 93 -9.25 5.34 -15.18
CA TYR A 93 -8.88 4.22 -14.31
C TYR A 93 -8.37 3.02 -15.11
N GLN A 94 -9.00 2.72 -16.24
CA GLN A 94 -8.53 1.66 -17.15
C GLN A 94 -7.18 1.99 -17.78
N ARG A 95 -6.94 3.26 -18.15
CA ARG A 95 -5.62 3.71 -18.61
C ARG A 95 -4.57 3.58 -17.50
N LEU A 96 -4.93 3.92 -16.26
CA LEU A 96 -4.06 3.74 -15.10
C LEU A 96 -3.69 2.26 -14.87
N VAL A 97 -4.68 1.35 -14.91
CA VAL A 97 -4.46 -0.10 -14.79
C VAL A 97 -3.50 -0.59 -15.88
N LYS A 98 -3.69 -0.15 -17.14
CA LYS A 98 -2.80 -0.50 -18.25
C LYS A 98 -1.39 0.02 -18.03
N ALA A 99 -1.24 1.27 -17.61
CA ALA A 99 0.07 1.90 -17.37
C ALA A 99 0.85 1.20 -16.24
N ILE A 100 0.17 0.78 -15.17
CA ILE A 100 0.79 0.03 -14.07
C ILE A 100 1.23 -1.35 -14.55
N LYS A 101 0.40 -2.06 -15.31
CA LYS A 101 0.71 -3.41 -15.83
C LYS A 101 1.81 -3.41 -16.90
N SER A 102 1.84 -2.40 -17.77
CA SER A 102 2.83 -2.30 -18.85
C SER A 102 4.18 -1.73 -18.39
N GLY A 103 4.21 -1.05 -17.24
CA GLY A 103 5.39 -0.32 -16.73
C GLY A 103 5.74 0.94 -17.53
N ILE A 104 5.02 1.23 -18.61
CA ILE A 104 5.25 2.37 -19.50
C ILE A 104 4.30 3.48 -19.10
N SER A 105 4.86 4.63 -18.71
CA SER A 105 4.08 5.84 -18.51
C SER A 105 3.97 6.58 -19.84
N ASP A 106 2.77 6.58 -20.43
CA ASP A 106 2.43 7.57 -21.46
C ASP A 106 2.40 8.99 -20.85
N ASN A 107 2.67 10.00 -21.66
CA ASN A 107 2.53 11.42 -21.30
C ASN A 107 1.04 11.83 -21.19
N ASP A 108 0.23 11.06 -20.46
CA ASP A 108 -1.18 11.33 -20.24
C ASP A 108 -1.34 12.32 -19.07
N GLU A 109 -1.91 13.49 -19.36
CA GLU A 109 -2.16 14.57 -18.39
C GLU A 109 -3.03 14.08 -17.21
N ASP A 110 -4.00 13.19 -17.47
CA ASP A 110 -4.91 12.67 -16.44
C ASP A 110 -4.18 11.69 -15.50
N LEU A 111 -3.14 11.03 -15.98
CA LEU A 111 -2.34 10.07 -15.22
C LEU A 111 -1.17 10.71 -14.47
N LYS A 112 -0.74 11.92 -14.85
CA LYS A 112 0.35 12.64 -14.16
C LYS A 112 0.26 12.63 -12.64
N PRO A 113 -0.92 12.84 -12.01
CA PRO A 113 -1.04 12.82 -10.55
C PRO A 113 -0.73 11.45 -9.91
N TYR A 114 -0.82 10.36 -10.68
CA TYR A 114 -0.52 8.99 -10.26
C TYR A 114 0.91 8.57 -10.63
N MET A 115 1.52 9.22 -11.63
CA MET A 115 2.81 8.83 -12.21
C MET A 115 4.02 9.56 -11.63
N VAL A 116 3.83 10.38 -10.58
CA VAL A 116 4.98 10.96 -9.84
C VAL A 116 5.81 9.85 -9.20
N PRO A 117 7.17 9.96 -9.17
CA PRO A 117 8.04 8.87 -8.73
C PRO A 117 7.65 8.30 -7.36
N GLU A 118 7.27 9.14 -6.40
CA GLU A 118 6.91 8.74 -5.03
C GLU A 118 5.60 7.95 -4.94
N ILE A 119 4.75 8.03 -5.97
CA ILE A 119 3.46 7.32 -6.02
C ILE A 119 3.56 6.13 -6.96
N LYS A 120 4.21 6.29 -8.12
CA LYS A 120 4.30 5.28 -9.17
C LYS A 120 4.82 3.94 -8.62
N TYR A 121 5.87 3.97 -7.80
CA TYR A 121 6.47 2.74 -7.25
C TYR A 121 5.62 2.09 -6.13
N ASP A 122 4.64 2.81 -5.57
CA ASP A 122 3.71 2.28 -4.57
C ASP A 122 2.45 1.66 -5.22
N LEU A 123 2.25 1.85 -6.53
CA LEU A 123 1.04 1.41 -7.22
C LEU A 123 1.12 -0.04 -7.68
N SER A 124 0.05 -0.79 -7.42
CA SER A 124 -0.13 -2.17 -7.86
C SER A 124 -1.57 -2.41 -8.30
N VAL A 125 -1.83 -3.50 -9.02
CA VAL A 125 -3.18 -3.89 -9.45
C VAL A 125 -3.49 -5.28 -8.92
N VAL A 126 -4.60 -5.42 -8.19
CA VAL A 126 -5.09 -6.67 -7.61
C VAL A 126 -6.54 -6.87 -8.06
N ASN A 127 -6.85 -7.95 -8.78
CA ASN A 127 -8.21 -8.25 -9.28
C ASN A 127 -8.94 -7.07 -9.96
N GLY A 128 -8.19 -6.30 -10.76
CA GLY A 128 -8.71 -5.14 -11.50
C GLY A 128 -8.81 -3.85 -10.68
N VAL A 129 -8.49 -3.89 -9.38
CA VAL A 129 -8.48 -2.75 -8.48
C VAL A 129 -7.05 -2.24 -8.31
N VAL A 130 -6.87 -0.93 -8.44
CA VAL A 130 -5.59 -0.27 -8.21
C VAL A 130 -5.39 -0.02 -6.72
N CYS A 131 -4.23 -0.38 -6.21
CA CYS A 131 -3.83 -0.21 -4.81
C CYS A 131 -2.57 0.66 -4.73
N ARG A 132 -2.48 1.48 -3.68
CA ARG A 132 -1.27 2.19 -3.29
C ARG A 132 -0.81 1.67 -1.93
N GLY A 133 0.20 0.80 -1.91
CA GLY A 133 0.52 0.02 -0.72
C GLY A 133 -0.72 -0.74 -0.21
N SER A 134 -1.10 -0.51 1.05
CA SER A 134 -2.29 -1.13 1.66
C SER A 134 -3.59 -0.33 1.49
N ARG A 135 -3.68 0.59 0.52
CA ARG A 135 -4.85 1.48 0.33
C ARG A 135 -5.45 1.27 -1.05
N VAL A 136 -6.78 1.34 -1.14
CA VAL A 136 -7.47 1.23 -2.44
C VAL A 136 -7.53 2.59 -3.13
N VAL A 137 -7.22 2.62 -4.43
CA VAL A 137 -7.37 3.81 -5.26
C VAL A 137 -8.81 3.91 -5.75
N VAL A 138 -9.47 5.02 -5.40
CA VAL A 138 -10.92 5.20 -5.63
C VAL A 138 -11.18 5.85 -7.00
N PRO A 139 -11.98 5.20 -7.89
CA PRO A 139 -12.43 5.79 -9.15
C PRO A 139 -13.17 7.11 -8.95
N ILE A 140 -13.07 8.04 -9.90
CA ILE A 140 -13.61 9.40 -9.82
C ILE A 140 -15.10 9.42 -9.42
N ALA A 141 -15.90 8.51 -9.97
CA ALA A 141 -17.33 8.40 -9.69
C ALA A 141 -17.64 8.15 -8.20
N LEU A 142 -16.76 7.43 -7.49
CA LEU A 142 -16.96 7.05 -6.09
C LEU A 142 -16.32 8.01 -5.09
N GLN A 143 -15.41 8.89 -5.52
CA GLN A 143 -14.65 9.77 -4.62
C GLN A 143 -15.56 10.64 -3.76
N LYS A 144 -16.60 11.26 -4.35
CA LYS A 144 -17.55 12.10 -3.61
C LYS A 144 -18.28 11.31 -2.52
N ARG A 145 -18.78 10.12 -2.87
CA ARG A 145 -19.51 9.23 -1.96
C ARG A 145 -18.63 8.77 -0.80
N VAL A 146 -17.40 8.35 -1.08
CA VAL A 146 -16.43 7.91 -0.07
C VAL A 146 -16.09 9.04 0.90
N VAL A 147 -15.93 10.27 0.41
CA VAL A 147 -15.67 11.45 1.26
C VAL A 147 -16.89 11.78 2.13
N GLU A 148 -18.10 11.75 1.57
CA GLU A 148 -19.34 11.99 2.32
C GLU A 148 -19.55 10.97 3.45
N LEU A 149 -19.37 9.68 3.16
CA LEU A 149 -19.52 8.61 4.15
C LEU A 149 -18.51 8.77 5.29
N SER A 150 -17.25 9.07 4.96
CA SER A 150 -16.21 9.28 5.95
C SER A 150 -16.50 10.45 6.89
N HIS A 151 -17.11 11.52 6.38
CA HIS A 151 -17.53 12.64 7.20
C HIS A 151 -18.70 12.29 8.14
N ARG A 152 -19.70 11.54 7.65
CA ARG A 152 -20.85 11.10 8.47
C ARG A 152 -20.43 10.15 9.59
N ALA A 153 -19.56 9.19 9.26
CA ALA A 153 -19.03 8.19 10.20
C ALA A 153 -18.12 8.83 11.26
N HIS A 154 -17.33 9.83 10.86
CA HIS A 154 -16.31 10.45 11.70
C HIS A 154 -16.45 11.96 11.70
N GLN A 155 -17.21 12.48 12.68
CA GLN A 155 -17.40 13.92 12.84
C GLN A 155 -16.06 14.65 13.02
N GLY A 156 -15.84 15.65 12.16
CA GLY A 156 -14.64 16.50 12.15
C GLY A 156 -13.64 16.17 11.02
N ILE A 157 -13.07 17.22 10.42
CA ILE A 157 -12.15 17.14 9.27
C ILE A 157 -10.98 16.19 9.54
N SER A 158 -10.38 16.27 10.74
CA SER A 158 -9.20 15.48 11.08
C SER A 158 -9.49 13.98 11.15
N LYS A 159 -10.64 13.59 11.71
CA LYS A 159 -11.02 12.17 11.84
C LYS A 159 -11.44 11.59 10.49
N ALA A 160 -12.21 12.33 9.69
CA ALA A 160 -12.55 11.93 8.32
C ALA A 160 -11.31 11.74 7.44
N LYS A 161 -10.32 12.65 7.52
CA LYS A 161 -9.03 12.50 6.82
C LYS A 161 -8.26 11.28 7.31
N GLN A 162 -8.16 11.09 8.63
CA GLN A 162 -7.42 9.96 9.21
C GLN A 162 -8.00 8.64 8.73
N PHE A 163 -9.33 8.49 8.78
CA PHE A 163 -10.02 7.30 8.29
C PHE A 163 -9.74 7.06 6.80
N LEU A 164 -9.94 8.07 5.95
CA LEU A 164 -9.71 7.95 4.51
C LEU A 164 -8.27 7.57 4.19
N ARG A 165 -7.29 8.18 4.86
CA ARG A 165 -5.86 7.90 4.68
C ARG A 165 -5.47 6.50 5.13
N THR A 166 -6.28 5.81 5.94
CA THR A 166 -6.01 4.43 6.33
C THR A 166 -6.41 3.46 5.22
N PHE A 167 -7.55 3.67 4.57
CA PHE A 167 -8.17 2.66 3.70
C PHE A 167 -8.20 3.01 2.21
N SER A 168 -8.17 4.30 1.89
CA SER A 168 -8.41 4.80 0.53
C SER A 168 -7.40 5.86 0.12
N TRP A 169 -7.26 6.05 -1.18
CA TRP A 169 -6.42 7.10 -1.72
C TRP A 169 -6.91 7.56 -3.09
N PHE A 170 -6.80 8.86 -3.35
CA PHE A 170 -6.89 9.43 -4.69
C PHE A 170 -6.18 10.80 -4.71
N PRO A 171 -5.80 11.32 -5.89
CA PRO A 171 -5.14 12.60 -6.00
C PRO A 171 -5.97 13.72 -5.37
N ARG A 172 -5.33 14.56 -4.56
CA ARG A 172 -5.98 15.70 -3.86
C ARG A 172 -7.11 15.30 -2.89
N MET A 173 -7.12 14.06 -2.38
CA MET A 173 -8.12 13.58 -1.41
C MET A 173 -8.31 14.50 -0.20
N ASP A 174 -7.22 14.98 0.41
CA ASP A 174 -7.34 15.88 1.58
C ASP A 174 -8.10 17.17 1.27
N LYS A 175 -7.92 17.74 0.07
CA LYS A 175 -8.65 18.93 -0.40
C LYS A 175 -10.12 18.61 -0.65
N ALA A 176 -10.42 17.43 -1.20
CA ALA A 176 -11.80 16.98 -1.38
C ALA A 176 -12.55 16.88 -0.04
N VAL A 177 -11.90 16.37 1.00
CA VAL A 177 -12.45 16.30 2.37
C VAL A 177 -12.66 17.69 2.95
N GLU A 178 -11.69 18.59 2.83
CA GLU A 178 -11.83 19.97 3.33
C GLU A 178 -13.00 20.71 2.69
N ASN A 179 -13.16 20.57 1.37
CA ASN A 179 -14.25 21.20 0.64
C ASN A 179 -15.61 20.67 1.07
N GLN A 180 -15.73 19.37 1.35
CA GLN A 180 -16.99 18.76 1.78
C GLN A 180 -17.42 19.21 3.18
N VAL A 181 -16.47 19.49 4.09
CA VAL A 181 -16.78 19.84 5.48
C VAL A 181 -16.89 21.36 5.70
N ARG A 182 -16.31 22.17 4.80
CA ARG A 182 -16.43 23.63 4.83
C ARG A 182 -17.62 24.17 4.03
N GLY A 183 -18.23 23.35 3.17
CA GLY A 183 -19.49 23.65 2.48
C GLY A 183 -20.69 23.46 3.39
#